data_AF-A0A6C0HQV3-F1
#
_entry.id   AF-A0A6C0HQV3-F1
#
_cell.length_a   1.000
_cell.length_b   1.000
_cell.length_c   1.000
_cell.angle_alpha   90.00
_cell.angle_beta   90.00
_cell.angle_gamma   90.00
#
_symmetry.space_group_name_H-M   'P 1'
#
loop_
_entity.id
_entity.type
_entity.pdbx_description
1 polymer ?
#
loop_
_entity_poly.entity_id
_entity_poly.type
_entity_poly.pdbx_seq_one_letter_code
_entity_poly.pdbx_strand_id
1 'polypeptide(L)'
;MSKKIKTLENTNTEMDKYYKLKSEYEEQFKTRLTTLKKSESSIEKKQTNFKNFIPKCIFCKVAGGTTFDKTDDGLVAICNSTKKVHMKIELEKYEDIRVIVKEIEQTLNEICTAIILLKTDKLFRFNKDDKDTFIALFNKLRDTYATSNMRYSALSSKLKSILTNSKNTKLIESLNNQIDAEITQLKTAYDMSPHTQKTFDDLSIFQKNIQDLSDKLRKTEYEYTYVRSIDKNSTGIKNNMGEQINVLVNDVYTLNQLIIPTN
;
A
#
# COMPACT_ATOMS: atom_id res chain seq x y z
N MET A 1 1.19 31.50 -13.75
CA MET A 1 0.57 30.61 -14.75
C MET A 1 -0.22 29.54 -14.02
N SER A 2 -1.54 29.69 -13.96
CA SER A 2 -2.44 28.83 -13.17
C SER A 2 -2.54 27.44 -13.78
N LYS A 3 -1.91 26.44 -13.14
CA LYS A 3 -2.23 25.03 -13.38
C LYS A 3 -3.63 24.78 -12.84
N LYS A 4 -4.60 24.55 -13.72
CA LYS A 4 -5.95 24.11 -13.34
C LYS A 4 -5.83 22.79 -12.60
N ILE A 5 -6.24 22.77 -11.33
CA ILE A 5 -6.40 21.55 -10.52
C ILE A 5 -7.47 20.70 -11.22
N LYS A 6 -7.08 19.53 -11.75
CA LYS A 6 -8.04 18.53 -12.25
C LYS A 6 -8.48 17.70 -11.05
N THR A 7 -9.78 17.58 -10.84
CA THR A 7 -10.39 16.79 -9.76
C THR A 7 -10.31 15.28 -10.02
N LEU A 8 -10.33 14.44 -8.96
CA LEU A 8 -10.25 12.97 -9.06
C LEU A 8 -11.34 12.33 -9.93
N GLU A 9 -12.54 12.90 -9.94
CA GLU A 9 -13.62 12.41 -10.81
C GLU A 9 -13.28 12.59 -12.29
N ASN A 10 -12.53 13.63 -12.62
CA ASN A 10 -12.04 13.85 -13.99
C ASN A 10 -10.88 12.92 -14.35
N THR A 11 -10.02 12.52 -13.41
CA THR A 11 -8.92 11.58 -13.72
C THR A 11 -9.43 10.15 -13.90
N ASN A 12 -10.33 9.67 -13.02
CA ASN A 12 -10.94 8.35 -13.18
C ASN A 12 -11.74 8.22 -14.49
N THR A 13 -12.49 9.27 -14.86
CA THR A 13 -13.24 9.27 -16.13
C THR A 13 -12.33 9.31 -17.36
N GLU A 14 -11.19 10.00 -17.31
CA GLU A 14 -10.20 9.98 -18.39
C GLU A 14 -9.44 8.65 -18.46
N MET A 15 -9.13 8.01 -17.32
CA MET A 15 -8.57 6.66 -17.26
C MET A 15 -9.52 5.62 -17.86
N ASP A 16 -10.80 5.68 -17.50
CA ASP A 16 -11.83 4.81 -18.05
C ASP A 16 -11.96 5.00 -19.56
N LYS A 17 -11.92 6.26 -20.04
CA LYS A 17 -11.91 6.57 -21.48
C LYS A 17 -10.69 5.96 -22.16
N TYR A 18 -9.50 6.05 -21.58
CA TYR A 18 -8.29 5.46 -22.14
C TYR A 18 -8.40 3.95 -22.30
N TYR A 19 -8.80 3.25 -21.24
CA TYR A 19 -8.91 1.79 -21.28
C TYR A 19 -10.05 1.31 -22.19
N LYS A 20 -11.15 2.07 -22.28
CA LYS A 20 -12.20 1.83 -23.28
C LYS A 20 -11.65 1.96 -24.70
N LEU A 21 -10.95 3.05 -25.01
CA LEU A 21 -10.34 3.27 -26.33
C LEU A 21 -9.29 2.21 -26.67
N LYS A 22 -8.49 1.77 -25.69
CA LYS A 22 -7.54 0.67 -25.85
C LYS A 22 -8.25 -0.64 -26.15
N SER A 23 -9.30 -0.97 -25.40
CA SER A 23 -10.10 -2.18 -25.61
C SER A 23 -10.74 -2.21 -27.01
N GLU A 24 -11.34 -1.10 -27.44
CA GLU A 24 -11.92 -0.96 -28.79
C GLU A 24 -10.85 -1.11 -29.89
N TYR A 25 -9.63 -0.61 -29.66
CA TYR A 25 -8.52 -0.78 -30.59
C TYR A 25 -8.05 -2.25 -30.67
N GLU A 26 -7.92 -2.92 -29.54
CA GLU A 26 -7.55 -4.35 -29.46
C GLU A 26 -8.61 -5.27 -30.08
N GLU A 27 -9.89 -4.87 -30.01
CA GLU A 27 -11.00 -5.61 -30.62
C GLU A 27 -10.89 -5.72 -32.15
N GLN A 28 -10.26 -4.73 -32.81
CA GLN A 28 -9.99 -4.81 -34.25
C GLN A 28 -9.08 -5.99 -34.60
N PHE A 29 -8.07 -6.28 -33.76
CA PHE A 29 -7.20 -7.43 -33.94
C PHE A 29 -7.92 -8.74 -33.65
N LYS A 30 -8.74 -8.79 -32.58
CA LYS A 30 -9.55 -9.97 -32.25
C LYS A 30 -10.51 -10.31 -33.39
N THR A 31 -11.20 -9.32 -33.94
CA THR A 31 -12.13 -9.48 -35.07
C THR A 31 -11.42 -9.91 -36.36
N ARG A 32 -10.22 -9.38 -36.62
CA ARG A 32 -9.41 -9.81 -37.76
C ARG A 32 -8.97 -11.27 -37.59
N LEU A 33 -8.54 -11.64 -36.39
CA LEU A 33 -8.10 -13.00 -36.07
C LEU A 33 -9.25 -14.01 -36.19
N THR A 34 -10.45 -13.68 -35.71
CA THR A 34 -11.63 -14.56 -35.83
C THR A 34 -12.05 -14.72 -37.29
N THR A 35 -12.03 -13.65 -38.09
CA THR A 35 -12.31 -13.71 -39.54
C THR A 35 -11.30 -14.60 -40.26
N LEU A 36 -10.01 -14.46 -39.96
CA LEU A 36 -8.96 -15.30 -40.56
C LEU A 36 -9.04 -16.76 -40.09
N LYS A 37 -9.47 -17.03 -38.85
CA LYS A 37 -9.69 -18.40 -38.38
C LYS A 37 -10.81 -19.09 -39.18
N LYS A 38 -11.90 -18.37 -39.44
CA LYS A 38 -13.08 -18.87 -40.18
C LYS A 38 -12.88 -19.02 -41.69
N SER A 39 -11.82 -18.44 -42.27
CA SER A 39 -11.58 -18.57 -43.72
C SER A 39 -11.01 -19.94 -44.08
N GLU A 40 -11.33 -20.46 -45.27
CA GLU A 40 -10.82 -21.74 -45.79
C GLU A 40 -9.38 -21.65 -46.34
N SER A 41 -8.66 -20.56 -46.06
CA SER A 41 -7.30 -20.36 -46.54
C SER A 41 -6.28 -21.26 -45.83
N SER A 42 -5.16 -21.58 -46.49
CA SER A 42 -4.02 -22.25 -45.84
C SER A 42 -3.45 -21.40 -44.70
N ILE A 43 -2.80 -22.07 -43.73
CA ILE A 43 -2.20 -21.42 -42.55
C ILE A 43 -1.21 -20.33 -42.98
N GLU A 44 -0.39 -20.60 -43.99
CA GLU A 44 0.59 -19.65 -44.54
C GLU A 44 -0.09 -18.37 -45.08
N LYS A 45 -1.18 -18.53 -45.85
CA LYS A 45 -1.95 -17.38 -46.37
C LYS A 45 -2.59 -16.57 -45.23
N LYS A 46 -3.07 -17.24 -44.17
CA LYS A 46 -3.62 -16.57 -42.98
C LYS A 46 -2.55 -15.75 -42.24
N GLN A 47 -1.34 -16.29 -42.09
CA GLN A 47 -0.22 -15.58 -41.46
C GLN A 47 0.20 -14.34 -42.27
N THR A 48 0.35 -14.47 -43.59
CA THR A 48 0.69 -13.34 -44.47
C THR A 48 -0.39 -12.25 -44.43
N ASN A 49 -1.67 -12.64 -44.46
CA ASN A 49 -2.79 -11.71 -44.36
C ASN A 49 -2.92 -11.00 -43.00
N PHE A 50 -2.41 -11.61 -41.93
CA PHE A 50 -2.34 -10.98 -40.61
C PHE A 50 -1.14 -10.05 -40.51
N LYS A 51 0.03 -10.44 -41.04
CA LYS A 51 1.22 -9.57 -41.09
C LYS A 51 0.98 -8.28 -41.88
N ASN A 52 0.21 -8.36 -42.97
CA ASN A 52 -0.13 -7.19 -43.80
C ASN A 52 -1.32 -6.38 -43.25
N PHE A 53 -1.93 -6.81 -42.14
CA PHE A 53 -3.05 -6.08 -41.55
C PHE A 53 -2.56 -4.84 -40.80
N ILE A 54 -2.94 -3.67 -41.30
CA ILE A 54 -2.70 -2.40 -40.63
C ILE A 54 -4.03 -1.95 -39.98
N PRO A 55 -4.11 -1.91 -38.64
CA PRO A 55 -5.32 -1.46 -37.95
C PRO A 55 -5.56 0.04 -38.19
N LYS A 56 -6.82 0.46 -38.06
CA LYS A 56 -7.19 1.88 -38.13
C LYS A 56 -6.94 2.54 -36.78
N CYS A 57 -6.44 3.77 -36.79
CA CYS A 57 -6.29 4.56 -35.58
C CYS A 57 -7.65 4.75 -34.89
N ILE A 58 -7.68 4.65 -33.55
CA ILE A 58 -8.92 4.79 -32.78
C ILE A 58 -9.54 6.19 -32.92
N PHE A 59 -8.71 7.22 -33.05
CA PHE A 59 -9.12 8.63 -33.09
C PHE A 59 -9.50 9.12 -34.49
N CYS A 60 -8.65 8.89 -35.49
CA CYS A 60 -8.87 9.43 -36.84
C CYS A 60 -9.40 8.40 -37.83
N LYS A 61 -9.49 7.12 -37.45
CA LYS A 61 -9.95 5.99 -38.28
C LYS A 61 -9.15 5.79 -39.59
N VAL A 62 -8.00 6.45 -39.73
CA VAL A 62 -7.06 6.27 -40.86
C VAL A 62 -6.12 5.09 -40.59
N ALA A 63 -5.66 4.43 -41.66
CA ALA A 63 -4.64 3.38 -41.58
C ALA A 63 -3.32 3.94 -41.01
N GLY A 64 -2.76 3.25 -40.03
CA GLY A 64 -1.56 3.67 -39.29
C GLY A 64 -1.58 3.22 -37.84
N GLY A 65 -2.77 2.99 -37.27
CA GLY A 65 -2.95 2.46 -35.92
C GLY A 65 -2.77 3.51 -34.82
N THR A 66 -2.83 3.05 -33.58
CA THR A 66 -2.66 3.86 -32.37
C THR A 66 -1.70 3.14 -31.44
N THR A 67 -0.64 3.83 -31.00
CA THR A 67 0.25 3.33 -29.97
C THR A 67 -0.30 3.72 -28.61
N PHE A 68 -0.54 2.73 -27.76
CA PHE A 68 -0.89 2.93 -26.36
C PHE A 68 0.33 2.57 -25.52
N ASP A 69 0.83 3.51 -24.73
CA ASP A 69 2.00 3.32 -23.87
C ASP A 69 1.76 3.82 -22.45
N LYS A 70 2.47 3.23 -21.49
CA LYS A 70 2.46 3.61 -20.08
C LYS A 70 3.86 4.08 -19.70
N THR A 71 3.97 5.37 -19.45
CA THR A 71 5.19 6.05 -18.97
C THR A 71 5.10 6.33 -17.48
N ASP A 72 6.23 6.66 -16.85
CA ASP A 72 6.29 7.04 -15.43
C ASP A 72 5.42 8.25 -15.10
N ASP A 73 5.20 9.13 -16.07
CA ASP A 73 4.40 10.35 -15.92
C ASP A 73 2.96 10.21 -16.47
N GLY A 74 2.57 9.02 -16.95
CA GLY A 74 1.18 8.76 -17.31
C GLY A 74 0.93 7.83 -18.50
N LEU A 75 -0.34 7.77 -18.89
CA LEU A 75 -0.83 6.98 -20.03
C LEU A 75 -0.85 7.83 -21.30
N VAL A 76 -0.28 7.31 -22.36
CA VAL A 76 -0.18 8.00 -23.65
C VAL A 76 -0.87 7.17 -24.73
N ALA A 77 -1.67 7.83 -25.56
CA ALA A 77 -2.21 7.27 -26.79
C ALA A 77 -1.81 8.18 -27.97
N ILE A 78 -1.04 7.63 -28.90
CA ILE A 78 -0.47 8.34 -30.04
C ILE A 78 -1.04 7.79 -31.34
N CYS A 79 -1.62 8.66 -32.16
CA CYS A 79 -2.00 8.33 -33.53
C CYS A 79 -0.76 8.30 -34.43
N ASN A 80 -0.54 7.17 -35.11
CA ASN A 80 0.59 6.99 -36.03
C ASN A 80 0.26 7.33 -37.50
N SER A 81 -0.88 7.98 -37.76
CA SER A 81 -1.22 8.47 -39.11
C SER A 81 -0.72 9.90 -39.34
N THR A 82 -0.84 10.39 -40.57
CA THR A 82 -0.44 11.74 -40.98
C THR A 82 -1.11 12.86 -40.19
N LYS A 83 -2.31 12.63 -39.64
CA LYS A 83 -2.94 13.50 -38.63
C LYS A 83 -2.57 13.00 -37.23
N LYS A 84 -1.51 13.55 -36.66
CA LYS A 84 -1.04 13.21 -35.31
C LYS A 84 -1.98 13.78 -34.25
N VAL A 85 -2.85 12.93 -33.70
CA VAL A 85 -3.62 13.20 -32.48
C VAL A 85 -2.89 12.57 -31.30
N HIS A 86 -2.65 13.35 -30.25
CA HIS A 86 -1.99 12.91 -29.02
C HIS A 86 -2.96 13.06 -27.85
N MET A 87 -3.21 11.96 -27.15
CA MET A 87 -3.90 11.98 -25.86
C MET A 87 -2.88 11.60 -24.79
N LYS A 88 -2.59 12.52 -23.87
CA LYS A 88 -1.77 12.25 -22.69
C LYS A 88 -2.65 12.42 -21.46
N ILE A 89 -2.76 11.35 -20.68
CA ILE A 89 -3.36 11.38 -19.35
C ILE A 89 -2.20 11.30 -18.38
N GLU A 90 -1.99 12.41 -17.67
CA GLU A 90 -1.06 12.44 -16.56
C GLU A 90 -1.65 11.60 -15.42
N LEU A 91 -0.91 10.59 -15.00
CA LEU A 91 -1.25 9.87 -13.77
C LEU A 91 -0.70 10.71 -12.63
N GLU A 92 -1.52 10.99 -11.63
CA GLU A 92 -1.02 11.57 -10.39
C GLU A 92 0.01 10.59 -9.79
N LYS A 93 1.15 11.11 -9.35
CA LYS A 93 2.17 10.29 -8.69
C LYS A 93 1.61 9.88 -7.34
N TYR A 94 1.54 8.58 -7.10
CA TYR A 94 1.06 8.02 -5.84
C TYR A 94 2.25 7.58 -4.99
N GLU A 95 2.24 7.96 -3.72
CA GLU A 95 3.24 7.54 -2.74
C GLU A 95 2.57 6.70 -1.65
N ASP A 96 3.30 5.70 -1.14
CA ASP A 96 2.80 4.83 -0.09
C ASP A 96 2.73 5.60 1.24
N ILE A 97 1.50 5.80 1.76
CA ILE A 97 1.28 6.50 3.01
C ILE A 97 2.06 5.89 4.19
N ARG A 98 2.37 4.59 4.18
CA ARG A 98 3.17 3.94 5.23
C ARG A 98 4.63 4.38 5.17
N VAL A 99 5.17 4.49 3.96
CA VAL A 99 6.53 5.00 3.73
C VAL A 99 6.61 6.43 4.22
N ILE A 100 5.64 7.27 3.82
CA ILE A 100 5.56 8.67 4.27
C ILE A 100 5.43 8.77 5.80
N VAL A 101 4.56 7.98 6.43
CA VAL A 101 4.39 7.98 7.89
C VAL A 101 5.68 7.57 8.59
N LYS A 102 6.37 6.55 8.10
CA LYS A 102 7.65 6.08 8.64
C LYS A 102 8.77 7.11 8.46
N GLU A 103 8.83 7.78 7.32
CA GLU A 103 9.80 8.86 7.08
C GLU A 103 9.57 10.05 8.02
N ILE A 104 8.30 10.42 8.24
CA ILE A 104 7.96 11.49 9.19
C ILE A 104 8.28 11.06 10.63
N GLU A 105 8.02 9.81 11.00
CA GLU A 105 8.37 9.25 12.30
C GLU A 105 9.89 9.30 12.53
N GLN A 106 10.68 8.90 11.54
CA GLN A 106 12.13 9.00 11.60
C GLN A 106 12.58 10.46 11.77
N THR A 107 11.98 11.38 11.00
CA THR A 107 12.27 12.82 11.11
C THR A 107 11.95 13.35 12.52
N LEU A 108 10.84 12.92 13.12
CA LEU A 108 10.49 13.29 14.50
C LEU A 108 11.52 12.77 15.50
N ASN A 109 11.98 11.53 15.35
CA ASN A 109 13.02 10.96 16.20
C ASN A 109 14.36 11.70 16.07
N GLU A 110 14.73 12.12 14.86
CA GLU A 110 15.91 12.94 14.62
C GLU A 110 15.79 14.33 15.29
N ILE A 111 14.62 14.97 15.19
CA ILE A 111 14.37 16.26 15.88
C ILE A 111 14.42 16.09 17.40
N CYS A 112 13.81 15.04 17.95
CA CYS A 112 13.87 14.72 19.37
C CYS A 112 15.32 14.52 19.83
N THR A 113 16.12 13.77 19.06
CA THR A 113 17.53 13.55 19.33
C THR A 113 18.31 14.86 19.33
N ALA A 114 18.07 15.73 18.34
CA ALA A 114 18.69 17.05 18.27
C ALA A 114 18.30 17.94 19.47
N ILE A 115 17.04 17.90 19.93
CA ILE A 115 16.59 18.63 21.12
C ILE A 115 17.28 18.10 22.38
N ILE A 116 17.42 16.78 22.52
CA ILE A 116 18.09 16.15 23.67
C ILE A 116 19.56 16.59 23.69
N LEU A 117 20.28 16.46 22.57
CA LEU A 117 21.68 16.86 22.44
C LEU A 117 21.86 18.35 22.77
N LEU A 118 21.01 19.22 22.21
CA LEU A 118 21.06 20.65 22.48
C LEU A 118 20.87 20.96 23.98
N LYS A 119 19.94 20.28 24.64
CA LYS A 119 19.70 20.44 26.08
C LYS A 119 20.88 19.92 26.91
N THR A 120 21.43 18.75 26.58
CA THR A 120 22.56 18.17 27.30
C THR A 120 23.82 19.03 27.14
N ASP A 121 24.09 19.52 25.93
CA ASP A 121 25.22 20.41 25.67
C ASP A 121 25.15 21.69 26.48
N LYS A 122 23.93 22.24 26.67
CA LYS A 122 23.72 23.42 27.51
C LYS A 122 23.90 23.12 29.00
N LEU A 123 23.38 21.98 29.49
CA LEU A 123 23.47 21.57 30.90
C LEU A 123 24.92 21.34 31.33
N PHE A 124 25.70 20.66 30.49
CA PHE A 124 27.10 20.33 30.77
C PHE A 124 28.09 21.41 30.29
N ARG A 125 27.57 22.53 29.75
CA ARG A 125 28.35 23.68 29.28
C ARG A 125 29.42 23.30 28.23
N PHE A 126 29.15 22.28 27.42
CA PHE A 126 30.05 21.87 26.34
C PHE A 126 30.12 22.96 25.24
N ASN A 127 29.02 23.69 25.02
CA ASN A 127 28.97 24.83 24.12
C ASN A 127 29.02 26.16 24.91
N LYS A 128 29.95 27.04 24.54
CA LYS A 128 30.07 28.42 25.05
C LYS A 128 29.05 29.39 24.43
N ASP A 129 28.16 28.87 23.58
CA ASP A 129 27.18 29.66 22.85
C ASP A 129 26.34 30.55 23.75
N ASP A 130 26.15 31.79 23.29
CA ASP A 130 25.32 32.78 23.94
C ASP A 130 23.92 32.25 24.23
N LYS A 131 23.32 32.76 25.31
CA LYS A 131 21.99 32.33 25.74
C LYS A 131 20.95 32.50 24.63
N ASP A 132 21.09 33.55 23.82
CA ASP A 132 20.12 33.90 22.78
C ASP A 132 20.20 32.98 21.56
N THR A 133 21.39 32.51 21.18
CA THR A 133 21.55 31.55 20.07
C THR A 133 20.98 30.18 20.44
N PHE A 134 21.16 29.74 21.70
CA PHE A 134 20.51 28.54 22.21
C PHE A 134 18.98 28.64 22.16
N ILE A 135 18.41 29.75 22.66
CA ILE A 135 16.95 29.95 22.69
C ILE A 135 16.37 29.94 21.27
N ALA A 136 17.04 30.61 20.33
CA ALA A 136 16.61 30.65 18.93
C ALA A 136 16.61 29.26 18.28
N LEU A 137 17.69 28.48 18.46
CA LEU A 137 17.78 27.11 17.93
C LEU A 137 16.76 26.17 18.56
N PHE A 138 16.57 26.27 19.88
CA PHE A 138 15.60 25.46 20.59
C PHE A 138 14.16 25.74 20.13
N ASN A 139 13.78 27.01 20.01
CA ASN A 139 12.45 27.39 19.52
C ASN A 139 12.22 26.90 18.08
N LYS A 140 13.23 27.02 17.20
CA LYS A 140 13.15 26.51 15.83
C LYS A 140 12.92 24.99 15.80
N LEU A 141 13.67 24.22 16.60
CA LEU A 141 13.49 22.77 16.68
C LEU A 141 12.12 22.40 17.25
N ARG A 142 11.66 23.10 18.28
CA ARG A 142 10.33 22.91 18.88
C ARG A 142 9.21 23.16 17.87
N ASP A 143 9.29 24.24 17.11
CA ASP A 143 8.24 24.60 16.14
C ASP A 143 8.26 23.64 14.93
N THR A 144 9.45 23.18 14.52
CA THR A 144 9.62 22.13 13.50
C THR A 144 9.03 20.80 13.98
N TYR A 145 9.26 20.43 15.25
CA TYR A 145 8.66 19.25 15.87
C TYR A 145 7.13 19.37 15.89
N ALA A 146 6.58 20.49 16.34
CA ALA A 146 5.13 20.70 16.40
C ALA A 146 4.46 20.55 15.03
N THR A 147 5.07 21.14 14.00
CA THR A 147 4.58 21.06 12.62
C THR A 147 4.64 19.63 12.08
N SER A 148 5.76 18.94 12.29
CA SER A 148 5.96 17.56 11.84
C SER A 148 5.03 16.59 12.58
N ASN A 149 4.80 16.81 13.87
CA ASN A 149 3.94 15.98 14.70
C ASN A 149 2.46 16.15 14.34
N MET A 150 2.03 17.36 13.96
CA MET A 150 0.68 17.57 13.41
C MET A 150 0.49 16.78 12.12
N ARG A 151 1.47 16.83 11.20
CA ARG A 151 1.41 16.07 9.94
C ARG A 151 1.41 14.56 10.20
N TYR A 152 2.28 14.08 11.10
CA TYR A 152 2.31 12.68 11.53
C TYR A 152 0.96 12.24 12.09
N SER A 153 0.39 13.00 13.02
CA SER A 153 -0.90 12.64 13.66
C SER A 153 -2.03 12.58 12.65
N ALA A 154 -2.09 13.52 11.70
CA ALA A 154 -3.09 13.52 10.66
C ALA A 154 -2.96 12.29 9.74
N LEU A 155 -1.75 11.98 9.27
CA LEU A 155 -1.49 10.84 8.40
C LEU A 155 -1.64 9.50 9.10
N SER A 156 -1.22 9.40 10.36
CA SER A 156 -1.36 8.21 11.19
C SER A 156 -2.84 7.90 11.48
N SER A 157 -3.64 8.92 11.79
CA SER A 157 -5.10 8.77 11.92
C SER A 157 -5.74 8.28 10.62
N LYS A 158 -5.32 8.86 9.50
CA LYS A 158 -5.79 8.49 8.16
C LYS A 158 -5.42 7.05 7.79
N LEU A 159 -4.18 6.66 8.06
CA LEU A 159 -3.71 5.27 7.92
C LEU A 159 -4.54 4.32 8.80
N LYS A 160 -4.76 4.67 10.06
CA LYS A 160 -5.59 3.89 10.98
C LYS A 160 -7.01 3.74 10.46
N SER A 161 -7.60 4.78 9.88
CA SER A 161 -8.95 4.71 9.29
C SER A 161 -9.06 3.80 8.08
N ILE A 162 -7.97 3.60 7.33
CA ILE A 162 -7.90 2.67 6.20
C ILE A 162 -7.71 1.24 6.68
N LEU A 163 -6.88 1.06 7.71
CA LEU A 163 -6.54 -0.27 8.22
C LEU A 163 -7.63 -0.87 9.09
N THR A 164 -8.32 -0.04 9.88
CA THR A 164 -9.23 -0.50 10.92
C THR A 164 -10.71 -0.28 10.57
N ASN A 165 -11.53 -1.29 10.86
CA ASN A 165 -12.97 -1.19 10.81
C ASN A 165 -13.47 -0.42 12.05
N SER A 166 -13.36 0.91 11.98
CA SER A 166 -13.72 1.85 13.07
C SER A 166 -15.17 1.73 13.59
N LYS A 167 -16.04 0.97 12.91
CA LYS A 167 -17.43 0.71 13.30
C LYS A 167 -17.56 -0.34 14.42
N ASN A 168 -16.55 -1.19 14.61
CA ASN A 168 -16.62 -2.31 15.55
C ASN A 168 -15.87 -2.07 16.88
N THR A 169 -15.54 -0.82 17.22
CA THR A 169 -14.74 -0.46 18.40
C THR A 169 -15.19 -1.13 19.69
N LYS A 170 -16.49 -1.19 19.97
CA LYS A 170 -17.04 -1.88 21.16
C LYS A 170 -16.84 -3.40 21.13
N LEU A 171 -16.92 -4.01 19.95
CA LEU A 171 -16.73 -5.45 19.78
C LEU A 171 -15.24 -5.81 19.89
N ILE A 172 -14.37 -4.97 19.34
CA ILE A 172 -12.91 -5.08 19.47
C ILE A 172 -12.51 -4.97 20.95
N GLU A 173 -13.04 -4.00 21.68
CA GLU A 173 -12.80 -3.82 23.11
C GLU A 173 -13.29 -5.02 23.94
N SER A 174 -14.48 -5.55 23.64
CA SER A 174 -14.99 -6.76 24.27
C SER A 174 -14.11 -7.99 24.02
N LEU A 175 -13.62 -8.17 22.79
CA LEU A 175 -12.72 -9.27 22.42
C LEU A 175 -11.35 -9.14 23.10
N ASN A 176 -10.80 -7.93 23.20
CA ASN A 176 -9.55 -7.68 23.95
C ASN A 176 -9.72 -8.00 25.43
N ASN A 177 -10.82 -7.55 26.06
CA ASN A 177 -11.10 -7.86 27.45
C ASN A 177 -11.26 -9.37 27.71
N GLN A 178 -11.83 -10.12 26.75
CA GLN A 178 -11.91 -11.58 26.83
C GLN A 178 -10.54 -12.24 26.73
N ILE A 179 -9.68 -11.77 25.81
CA ILE A 179 -8.29 -12.25 25.69
C ILE A 179 -7.52 -11.98 26.99
N ASP A 180 -7.62 -10.78 27.55
CA ASP A 180 -6.94 -10.42 28.80
C ASP A 180 -7.43 -11.25 29.99
N ALA A 181 -8.72 -11.56 30.04
CA ALA A 181 -9.29 -12.46 31.06
C ALA A 181 -8.75 -13.88 30.93
N GLU A 182 -8.69 -14.44 29.71
CA GLU A 182 -8.13 -15.77 29.44
C GLU A 182 -6.63 -15.83 29.76
N ILE A 183 -5.85 -14.79 29.43
CA ILE A 183 -4.44 -14.68 29.80
C ILE A 183 -4.28 -14.63 31.32
N THR A 184 -5.15 -13.91 32.02
CA THR A 184 -5.11 -13.81 33.48
C THR A 184 -5.45 -15.16 34.13
N GLN A 185 -6.45 -15.88 33.60
CA GLN A 185 -6.80 -17.24 34.06
C GLN A 185 -5.67 -18.25 33.77
N LEU A 186 -4.99 -18.14 32.63
CA LEU A 186 -3.85 -18.97 32.32
C LEU A 186 -2.67 -18.71 33.28
N LYS A 187 -2.39 -17.45 33.63
CA LYS A 187 -1.36 -17.10 34.62
C LYS A 187 -1.68 -17.68 35.99
N THR A 188 -2.92 -17.51 36.47
CA THR A 188 -3.31 -18.05 37.78
C THR A 188 -3.33 -19.59 37.80
N ALA A 189 -3.77 -20.23 36.72
CA ALA A 189 -3.74 -21.69 36.60
C ALA A 189 -2.30 -22.23 36.56
N TYR A 190 -1.37 -21.52 35.92
CA TYR A 190 0.05 -21.88 35.91
C TYR A 190 0.69 -21.73 37.30
N ASP A 191 0.39 -20.64 38.02
CA ASP A 191 0.97 -20.36 39.33
C ASP A 191 0.45 -21.28 40.44
N MET A 192 -0.77 -21.82 40.31
CA MET A 192 -1.42 -22.64 41.35
C MET A 192 -1.30 -24.16 41.13
N SER A 193 -0.80 -24.63 39.98
CA SER A 193 -0.90 -26.03 39.61
C SER A 193 0.41 -26.81 39.83
N PRO A 194 0.39 -28.00 40.47
CA PRO A 194 1.50 -28.92 40.40
C PRO A 194 1.64 -29.38 38.95
N HIS A 195 2.80 -29.16 38.33
CA HIS A 195 3.09 -29.41 36.91
C HIS A 195 2.78 -30.86 36.49
N THR A 196 1.51 -31.16 36.23
CA THR A 196 0.98 -32.49 35.92
C THR A 196 0.42 -32.50 34.51
N GLN A 197 0.24 -33.70 33.94
CA GLN A 197 -0.30 -33.87 32.58
C GLN A 197 -1.65 -33.14 32.38
N LYS A 198 -2.49 -33.11 33.42
CA LYS A 198 -3.77 -32.41 33.43
C LYS A 198 -3.61 -30.90 33.26
N THR A 199 -2.57 -30.31 33.85
CA THR A 199 -2.21 -28.90 33.68
C THR A 199 -1.83 -28.58 32.23
N PHE A 200 -1.17 -29.50 31.53
CA PHE A 200 -0.80 -29.33 30.12
C PHE A 200 -2.00 -29.41 29.16
N ASP A 201 -2.96 -30.30 29.45
CA ASP A 201 -4.21 -30.38 28.70
C ASP A 201 -5.05 -29.10 28.88
N ASP A 202 -5.14 -28.60 30.11
CA ASP A 202 -5.82 -27.33 30.43
C ASP A 202 -5.15 -26.13 29.72
N LEU A 203 -3.81 -26.06 29.72
CA LEU A 203 -3.04 -25.03 29.01
C LEU A 203 -3.26 -25.07 27.49
N SER A 204 -3.41 -26.26 26.91
CA SER A 204 -3.69 -26.43 25.47
C SER A 204 -5.08 -25.90 25.10
N ILE A 205 -6.06 -26.02 26.00
CA ILE A 205 -7.40 -25.45 25.83
C ILE A 205 -7.34 -23.92 25.86
N PHE A 206 -6.64 -23.35 26.85
CA PHE A 206 -6.45 -21.89 26.93
C PHE A 206 -5.73 -21.32 25.71
N GLN A 207 -4.67 -21.99 25.24
CA GLN A 207 -3.96 -21.60 24.04
C GLN A 207 -4.89 -21.56 22.82
N LYS A 208 -5.73 -22.60 22.65
CA LYS A 208 -6.72 -22.65 21.57
C LYS A 208 -7.76 -21.54 21.69
N ASN A 209 -8.27 -21.27 22.89
CA ASN A 209 -9.24 -20.20 23.14
C ASN A 209 -8.66 -18.82 22.81
N ILE A 210 -7.43 -18.53 23.24
CA ILE A 210 -6.73 -17.28 22.91
C ILE A 210 -6.51 -17.16 21.40
N GLN A 211 -6.18 -18.27 20.72
CA GLN A 211 -5.99 -18.27 19.28
C GLN A 211 -7.31 -18.00 18.52
N ASP A 212 -8.41 -18.65 18.92
CA ASP A 212 -9.73 -18.43 18.34
C ASP A 212 -10.24 -16.99 18.59
N LEU A 213 -10.01 -16.45 19.78
CA LEU A 213 -10.33 -15.06 20.11
C LEU A 213 -9.47 -14.07 19.32
N SER A 214 -8.17 -14.35 19.17
CA SER A 214 -7.26 -13.52 18.37
C SER A 214 -7.65 -13.52 16.89
N ASP A 215 -8.10 -14.65 16.34
CA ASP A 215 -8.54 -14.73 14.95
C ASP A 215 -9.87 -13.99 14.73
N LYS A 216 -10.79 -14.06 15.70
CA LYS A 216 -12.03 -13.26 15.71
C LYS A 216 -11.73 -11.77 15.81
N LEU A 217 -10.79 -11.37 16.68
CA LEU A 217 -10.35 -10.00 16.83
C LEU A 217 -9.79 -9.47 15.52
N ARG A 218 -8.86 -10.19 14.89
CA ARG A 218 -8.25 -9.80 13.61
C ARG A 218 -9.28 -9.57 12.50
N LYS A 219 -10.23 -10.50 12.34
CA LYS A 219 -11.32 -10.37 11.34
C LYS A 219 -12.26 -9.21 11.62
N THR A 220 -12.41 -8.84 12.88
CA THR A 220 -13.31 -7.77 13.31
C THR A 220 -12.65 -6.40 13.23
N GLU A 221 -11.36 -6.35 13.54
CA GLU A 221 -10.54 -5.14 13.63
C GLU A 221 -10.08 -4.67 12.25
N TYR A 222 -9.67 -5.59 11.38
CA TYR A 222 -9.12 -5.26 10.07
C TYR A 222 -10.12 -5.54 8.95
N GLU A 223 -10.34 -4.56 8.08
CA GLU A 223 -11.25 -4.71 6.93
C GLU A 223 -10.70 -5.71 5.89
N TYR A 224 -9.39 -5.91 5.87
CA TYR A 224 -8.70 -6.81 4.97
C TYR A 224 -7.70 -7.66 5.76
N THR A 225 -7.72 -8.99 5.55
CA THR A 225 -6.69 -9.93 6.07
C THR A 225 -6.23 -10.89 4.97
N TYR A 226 -4.92 -11.04 4.73
CA TYR A 226 -4.39 -12.07 3.82
C TYR A 226 -3.05 -12.61 4.32
N VAL A 227 -2.75 -13.86 3.98
CA VAL A 227 -1.50 -14.53 4.32
C VAL A 227 -0.67 -14.65 3.04
N ARG A 228 0.58 -14.15 3.06
CA ARG A 228 1.53 -14.32 1.96
C ARG A 228 2.49 -15.45 2.30
N SER A 229 2.53 -16.51 1.49
CA SER A 229 3.61 -17.50 1.58
C SER A 229 4.89 -16.87 1.02
N ILE A 230 5.95 -16.84 1.81
CA ILE A 230 7.28 -16.48 1.32
C ILE A 230 7.79 -17.68 0.51
N ASP A 231 7.93 -17.51 -0.81
CA ASP A 231 8.49 -18.53 -1.69
C ASP A 231 9.95 -18.86 -1.31
N LYS A 232 10.31 -20.13 -1.54
CA LYS A 232 11.52 -20.88 -1.14
C LYS A 232 12.88 -20.22 -1.40
N ASN A 233 12.95 -19.06 -2.05
CA ASN A 233 14.18 -18.45 -2.55
C ASN A 233 14.56 -17.10 -1.91
N SER A 234 13.77 -16.59 -0.96
CA SER A 234 14.24 -15.48 -0.11
C SER A 234 14.75 -16.08 1.19
N THR A 235 15.90 -15.60 1.65
CA THR A 235 16.68 -16.06 2.81
C THR A 235 15.87 -16.03 4.10
N GLY A 236 14.97 -16.98 4.24
CA GLY A 236 14.07 -17.16 5.36
C GLY A 236 14.73 -17.98 6.44
N ILE A 237 14.68 -17.44 7.65
CA ILE A 237 15.04 -18.09 8.91
C ILE A 237 14.42 -19.50 8.90
N LYS A 238 15.26 -20.53 8.96
CA LYS A 238 14.82 -21.92 9.17
C LYS A 238 14.89 -22.20 10.67
N ASN A 239 13.88 -22.85 11.23
CA ASN A 239 14.06 -23.52 12.51
C ASN A 239 14.91 -24.79 12.29
N ASN A 240 15.47 -25.34 13.36
CA ASN A 240 16.38 -26.49 13.31
C ASN A 240 15.76 -27.81 12.79
N MET A 241 14.51 -27.78 12.33
CA MET A 241 13.78 -28.94 11.79
C MET A 241 13.42 -28.81 10.30
N GLY A 242 13.82 -27.71 9.63
CA GLY A 242 13.65 -27.57 8.19
C GLY A 242 12.20 -27.33 7.75
N GLU A 243 11.30 -26.98 8.67
CA GLU A 243 9.91 -26.67 8.37
C GLU A 243 9.77 -25.24 7.83
N GLN A 244 8.78 -25.07 6.94
CA GLN A 244 8.47 -23.80 6.30
C GLN A 244 7.89 -22.84 7.34
N ILE A 245 8.65 -21.81 7.73
CA ILE A 245 8.14 -20.77 8.62
C ILE A 245 7.22 -19.86 7.81
N ASN A 246 5.91 -20.01 8.00
CA ASN A 246 4.94 -19.02 7.57
C ASN A 246 5.04 -17.81 8.50
N VAL A 247 5.74 -16.77 8.07
CA VAL A 247 5.78 -15.51 8.81
C VAL A 247 4.53 -14.72 8.45
N LEU A 248 3.78 -14.27 9.46
CA LEU A 248 2.80 -13.20 9.31
C LEU A 248 3.56 -11.92 8.91
N VAL A 249 3.75 -11.72 7.61
CA VAL A 249 4.27 -10.46 7.09
C VAL A 249 3.10 -9.50 6.97
N ASN A 250 3.13 -8.44 7.78
CA ASN A 250 2.19 -7.32 7.73
C ASN A 250 2.44 -6.41 6.49
N ASP A 251 2.53 -7.00 5.29
CA ASP A 251 2.62 -6.23 4.05
C ASP A 251 1.22 -6.08 3.43
N VAL A 252 0.57 -4.99 3.80
CA VAL A 252 -0.85 -4.71 3.56
C VAL A 252 -1.08 -4.15 2.13
N TYR A 253 -1.63 -5.00 1.25
CA TYR A 253 -2.46 -4.77 0.03
C TYR A 253 -1.98 -4.08 -1.25
N THR A 254 -2.68 -4.48 -2.32
CA THR A 254 -2.61 -4.10 -3.73
C THR A 254 -2.91 -2.62 -3.99
N LEU A 255 -2.16 -2.07 -4.95
CA LEU A 255 -2.04 -0.66 -5.38
C LEU A 255 -3.31 0.22 -5.38
N ASN A 256 -4.51 -0.36 -5.48
CA ASN A 256 -5.76 0.37 -5.69
C ASN A 256 -6.48 0.79 -4.39
N GLN A 257 -6.01 0.37 -3.21
CA GLN A 257 -6.70 0.63 -1.93
C GLN A 257 -5.95 1.59 -0.98
N LEU A 258 -4.77 2.08 -1.35
CA LEU A 258 -3.91 2.93 -0.49
C LEU A 258 -3.80 4.39 -0.95
N ILE A 259 -4.57 4.78 -1.97
CA ILE A 259 -4.49 6.12 -2.54
C ILE A 259 -5.44 7.02 -1.76
N ILE A 260 -4.88 8.06 -1.14
CA ILE A 260 -5.69 9.14 -0.60
C ILE A 260 -5.22 10.45 -1.19
N PRO A 261 -6.14 11.25 -1.74
CA PRO A 261 -5.78 12.48 -2.42
C PRO A 261 -5.15 13.48 -1.44
N THR A 262 -4.12 14.16 -1.92
CA THR A 262 -3.50 15.32 -1.27
C THR A 262 -3.52 16.48 -2.25
N ASN A 263 -4.10 17.61 -1.80
CA ASN A 263 -4.24 18.88 -2.53
C ASN A 263 -2.90 19.50 -2.94
#